data_AF-A0A538HJ67-F1
#
_entry.id   AF-A0A538HJ67-F1
#
_cell.length_a   1.000
_cell.length_b   1.000
_cell.length_c   1.000
_cell.angle_alpha   90.00
_cell.angle_beta   90.00
_cell.angle_gamma   90.00
#
_symmetry.space_group_name_H-M   'P 1'
#
loop_
_entity.id
_entity.type
_entity.pdbx_description
1 polymer ?
#
loop_
_entity_poly.entity_id
_entity_poly.type
_entity_poly.pdbx_seq_one_letter_code
_entity_poly.pdbx_strand_id
1 'polypeptide(L)' 'MAENWPGDYRRRPPISSPTYAVRAPLAAWLRDEAARRPRPYRVLDVGCGVKPYFPFFEPHASEYVGVDVVE' A
#
# COMPACT_ATOMS: atom_id res chain seq x y z
N MET A 1 -14.32 -0.98 3.02
CA MET A 1 -13.74 -1.03 1.66
C MET A 1 -12.39 -1.76 1.63
N ALA A 2 -11.46 -1.50 2.57
CA ALA A 2 -10.12 -2.10 2.62
C ALA A 2 -10.06 -3.64 2.60
N GLU A 3 -11.07 -4.31 3.17
CA GLU A 3 -11.07 -5.76 3.39
C GLU A 3 -11.11 -6.59 2.09
N ASN A 4 -11.71 -6.05 1.02
CA ASN A 4 -11.83 -6.72 -0.28
C ASN A 4 -10.91 -6.15 -1.38
N TRP A 5 -9.95 -5.28 -1.02
CA TRP A 5 -9.05 -4.69 -2.02
C TRP A 5 -8.01 -5.72 -2.51
N PRO A 6 -7.68 -5.78 -3.81
CA PRO A 6 -6.70 -6.72 -4.34
C PRO A 6 -5.32 -6.59 -3.68
N GLY A 7 -4.54 -7.67 -3.66
CA GLY A 7 -3.16 -7.66 -3.15
C GLY A 7 -3.01 -7.86 -1.65
N ASP A 8 -3.99 -8.47 -0.98
CA ASP A 8 -3.92 -8.74 0.46
C ASP A 8 -2.67 -9.54 0.86
N TYR A 9 -2.28 -10.54 0.06
CA TYR A 9 -1.04 -11.31 0.26
C TYR A 9 0.25 -10.45 0.23
N ARG A 10 0.21 -9.22 -0.29
CA ARG A 10 1.32 -8.26 -0.25
C ARG A 10 1.26 -7.36 0.98
N ARG A 11 0.07 -7.07 1.50
CA ARG A 11 -0.15 -6.30 2.74
C ARG A 11 0.02 -7.14 3.99
N ARG A 12 -0.37 -8.41 3.92
CA ARG A 12 -0.37 -9.41 5.00
C ARG A 12 0.27 -10.71 4.50
N PRO A 13 1.56 -10.69 4.12
CA PRO A 13 2.24 -11.91 3.66
C PRO A 13 2.37 -12.92 4.81
N PRO A 14 2.07 -14.21 4.59
CA PRO A 14 2.34 -15.25 5.58
C PRO A 14 3.84 -15.47 5.73
N ILE A 15 4.30 -15.91 6.91
CA ILE A 15 5.73 -16.17 7.20
C ILE A 15 6.35 -17.20 6.25
N SER A 16 5.54 -18.12 5.73
CA SER A 16 5.94 -19.12 4.73
C SER A 16 6.10 -18.55 3.31
N SER A 17 5.73 -17.29 3.06
CA SER A 17 5.91 -16.68 1.74
C SER A 17 7.41 -16.57 1.41
N PRO A 18 7.86 -16.99 0.22
CA PRO A 18 9.24 -16.78 -0.23
C PRO A 18 9.67 -15.30 -0.21
N THR A 19 8.69 -14.38 -0.26
CA THR A 19 8.92 -12.93 -0.25
C THR A 19 8.66 -12.28 1.10
N TYR A 20 8.41 -13.07 2.16
CA TYR A 20 8.03 -12.56 3.49
C TYR A 20 9.04 -11.55 4.02
N ALA A 21 10.33 -11.88 3.98
CA ALA A 21 11.41 -11.06 4.51
C ALA A 21 11.49 -9.66 3.88
N VAL A 22 10.90 -9.48 2.69
CA VAL A 22 10.82 -8.18 2.00
C VAL A 22 9.45 -7.55 2.21
N ARG A 23 8.37 -8.29 1.98
CA ARG A 23 7.01 -7.74 1.96
C ARG A 23 6.47 -7.39 3.35
N ALA A 24 6.79 -8.18 4.37
CA ALA A 24 6.33 -7.92 5.72
C ALA A 24 6.87 -6.58 6.27
N PRO A 25 8.20 -6.32 6.26
CA PRO A 25 8.72 -5.04 6.72
C PRO A 25 8.28 -3.87 5.82
N LEU A 26 8.17 -4.06 4.50
CA LEU A 26 7.66 -3.02 3.60
C LEU A 26 6.22 -2.62 3.95
N ALA A 27 5.33 -3.61 4.13
CA ALA A 27 3.94 -3.36 4.46
C ALA A 27 3.79 -2.66 5.82
N ALA A 28 4.60 -3.06 6.81
CA ALA A 28 4.64 -2.40 8.12
C ALA A 28 5.10 -0.94 7.98
N TRP A 29 6.22 -0.70 7.30
CA TRP A 29 6.77 0.64 7.10
C TRP A 29 5.79 1.56 6.36
N LEU A 30 5.15 1.08 5.28
CA LEU A 30 4.18 1.88 4.51
C LEU A 30 2.96 2.27 5.36
N ARG A 31 2.45 1.35 6.19
CA ARG A 31 1.33 1.61 7.09
C ARG A 31 1.70 2.67 8.13
N ASP A 32 2.88 2.57 8.71
CA ASP A 32 3.34 3.52 9.73
C ASP A 32 3.63 4.90 9.11
N GLU A 33 4.22 4.94 7.91
CA GLU A 33 4.43 6.18 7.16
C GLU A 33 3.10 6.85 6.80
N ALA A 34 2.09 6.06 6.41
CA ALA A 34 0.78 6.60 6.05
C ALA A 34 0.11 7.33 7.24
N ALA A 35 0.27 6.80 8.44
CA ALA A 35 -0.28 7.37 9.67
C ALA A 35 0.58 8.52 10.26
N ARG A 36 1.79 8.78 9.74
CA ARG A 36 2.75 9.71 10.35
C ARG A 36 2.35 11.18 10.27
N ARG A 37 1.52 11.56 9.30
CA ARG A 37 1.16 12.97 9.03
C ARG A 37 -0.15 13.33 9.74
N PRO A 38 -0.20 14.48 10.46
CA PRO A 38 -1.40 14.90 11.19
C PRO A 38 -2.49 15.53 10.30
N ARG A 39 -2.20 15.79 9.03
CA ARG A 39 -3.13 16.37 8.06
C ARG A 39 -3.16 15.51 6.79
N PRO A 40 -4.29 15.49 6.06
CA PRO A 40 -4.37 14.79 4.79
C PRO A 40 -3.30 15.26 3.79
N TYR A 41 -2.81 14.33 2.96
CA TYR A 41 -1.76 14.60 1.98
C TYR A 41 -2.09 13.96 0.62
N ARG A 42 -1.39 14.42 -0.43
CA ARG A 42 -1.53 13.85 -1.78
C ARG A 42 -0.56 12.70 -1.94
N VAL A 43 -1.01 11.59 -2.52
CA VAL A 43 -0.21 10.41 -2.79
C VAL A 43 -0.01 10.23 -4.29
N LEU A 44 1.24 10.00 -4.68
CA LEU A 44 1.61 9.52 -6.01
C LEU A 44 2.18 8.10 -5.85
N ASP A 45 1.46 7.10 -6.37
CA ASP A 45 1.88 5.69 -6.39
C ASP A 45 2.42 5.32 -7.77
N VAL A 46 3.73 5.10 -7.89
CA VAL A 46 4.41 4.82 -9.15
C VAL A 46 4.71 3.32 -9.25
N GLY A 47 4.35 2.69 -10.36
CA GLY A 47 4.36 1.23 -10.48
C GLY A 47 3.23 0.61 -9.65
N CYS A 48 2.07 1.28 -9.66
CA CYS A 48 0.99 0.99 -8.72
C CYS A 48 0.35 -0.39 -8.95
N GLY A 49 0.37 -0.91 -10.17
CA GLY A 49 -0.28 -2.14 -10.59
C GLY A 49 -1.74 -2.20 -10.11
N VAL A 50 -2.08 -3.29 -9.41
CA VAL A 50 -3.39 -3.48 -8.76
C VAL A 50 -3.56 -2.68 -7.45
N LYS A 51 -2.64 -1.76 -7.15
CA LYS A 51 -2.62 -0.87 -5.98
C LYS A 51 -2.69 -1.63 -4.67
N PRO A 52 -1.76 -2.57 -4.40
CA PRO A 52 -1.85 -3.42 -3.22
C PRO A 52 -1.75 -2.63 -1.91
N TYR A 53 -1.14 -1.44 -1.88
CA TYR A 53 -0.95 -0.67 -0.65
C TYR A 53 -1.92 0.51 -0.51
N PHE A 54 -2.80 0.75 -1.49
CA PHE A 54 -3.82 1.79 -1.42
C PHE A 54 -4.61 1.80 -0.10
N PRO A 55 -5.04 0.65 0.47
CA PRO A 55 -5.78 0.64 1.74
C PRO A 55 -5.03 1.23 2.94
N PHE A 56 -3.70 1.31 2.93
CA PHE A 56 -2.95 1.96 4.01
C PHE A 56 -3.04 3.48 3.93
N PHE A 57 -3.17 4.03 2.72
CA PHE A 57 -3.14 5.47 2.48
C PHE A 57 -4.53 6.09 2.33
N GLU A 58 -5.54 5.31 1.92
CA GLU A 58 -6.92 5.79 1.70
C GLU A 58 -7.50 6.60 2.88
N PRO A 59 -7.29 6.21 4.16
CA PRO A 59 -7.81 7.00 5.28
C PRO A 59 -7.10 8.35 5.50
N HIS A 60 -5.92 8.53 4.91
CA HIS A 60 -5.03 9.67 5.15
C HIS A 60 -4.84 10.56 3.92
N ALA A 61 -5.20 10.08 2.74
CA ALA A 61 -4.96 10.80 1.50
C ALA A 61 -6.11 11.78 1.19
N SER A 62 -5.77 13.03 0.84
CA SER A 62 -6.72 13.95 0.22
C SER A 62 -6.90 13.69 -1.28
N GLU A 63 -5.90 13.07 -1.91
CA GLU A 63 -5.91 12.65 -3.31
C GLU A 63 -4.92 11.49 -3.48
N TYR A 64 -5.27 10.51 -4.31
CA TYR A 64 -4.41 9.37 -4.62
C TYR A 64 -4.34 9.17 -6.14
N VAL A 65 -3.15 9.38 -6.70
CA VAL A 65 -2.88 9.20 -8.13
C VAL A 65 -1.95 8.00 -8.31
N GLY A 66 -2.43 6.98 -9.02
CA GLY A 66 -1.61 5.84 -9.42
C GLY A 66 -1.12 5.97 -10.86
N VAL A 67 0.17 5.74 -11.09
CA VAL A 67 0.80 5.74 -12.41
C VAL A 67 1.44 4.39 -12.64
N ASP A 68 1.21 3.81 -13.81
CA ASP A 68 1.87 2.61 -14.28
C ASP A 68 2.03 2.65 -15.80
N VAL A 69 2.86 1.76 -16.34
CA VAL A 69 2.97 1.58 -17.79
C VAL A 69 1.68 0.97 -18.36
N VAL A 70 1.37 1.34 -19.59
CA VAL A 70 0.32 0.67 -20.37
C VAL A 70 0.96 -0.55 -21.04
N GLU A 71 0.39 -1.73 -20.82
CA GLU A 71 0.73 -2.94 -21.59
C GLU A 71 0.17 -2.88 -23.01
#